data_AF-A0A1R1CCN4-F1
#
_entry.id   AF-A0A1R1CCN4-F1
#
_cell.length_a   1.000
_cell.length_b   1.000
_cell.length_c   1.000
_cell.angle_alpha   90.00
_cell.angle_beta   90.00
_cell.angle_gamma   90.00
#
_symmetry.space_group_name_H-M   'P 1'
#
loop_
_entity.id
_entity.type
_entity.pdbx_description
1 polymer ?
#
loop_
_entity_poly.entity_id
_entity_poly.type
_entity_poly.pdbx_seq_one_letter_code
_entity_poly.pdbx_strand_id
1 'polypeptide(L)' 'MDNGTEPYIQRINELARKAKTVGLTDDELEERNELRKRYIEAFKGNLRSQLETIKFVDEEQEDSDTNQHK' A
#
# COMPACT_ATOMS: atom_id res chain seq x y z
N MET A 1 3.69 6.09 4.92
CA MET A 1 2.32 5.66 4.59
C MET A 1 1.58 6.90 4.16
N ASP A 2 0.87 6.87 3.04
CA ASP A 2 0.14 8.04 2.54
C ASP A 2 -1.00 8.40 3.52
N ASN A 3 -0.86 9.53 4.23
CA ASN A 3 -1.74 9.99 5.31
C ASN A 3 -3.20 10.24 4.88
N GLY A 4 -3.53 10.08 3.59
CA GLY A 4 -4.89 10.23 3.03
C GLY A 4 -5.77 8.99 3.14
N THR A 5 -5.22 7.80 3.41
CA THR A 5 -5.98 6.52 3.38
C THR A 5 -6.28 5.91 4.76
N GLU A 6 -5.60 6.35 5.81
CA GLU A 6 -5.83 5.94 7.20
C GLU A 6 -7.30 6.01 7.66
N PRO A 7 -8.06 7.10 7.40
CA PRO A 7 -9.45 7.18 7.86
C PRO A 7 -10.34 6.11 7.19
N TYR A 8 -10.07 5.75 5.94
CA TYR A 8 -10.85 4.73 5.23
C TYR A 8 -10.62 3.33 5.81
N ILE A 9 -9.38 2.99 6.16
CA ILE A 9 -9.03 1.69 6.73
C ILE A 9 -9.67 1.51 8.12
N GLN A 10 -9.63 2.55 8.95
CA GLN A 10 -10.26 2.51 10.27
C GLN A 10 -11.77 2.25 10.16
N ARG A 11 -12.44 2.97 9.26
CA ARG A 11 -13.88 2.80 9.02
C ARG A 11 -14.23 1.42 8.47
N ILE A 12 -13.45 0.89 7.52
CA ILE A 12 -13.61 -0.48 7.01
C ILE A 12 -13.47 -1.51 8.14
N ASN A 13 -12.53 -1.32 9.06
CA ASN A 13 -12.32 -2.22 10.20
C ASN A 13 -13.43 -2.14 11.26
N GLU A 14 -14.03 -0.96 11.46
CA GLU A 14 -15.24 -0.80 12.28
C GLU A 14 -16.41 -1.58 11.68
N LEU A 15 -16.68 -1.38 10.39
CA LEU A 15 -17.74 -2.08 9.66
C LEU A 15 -17.51 -3.59 9.66
N ALA A 16 -16.26 -4.05 9.50
CA ALA A 16 -15.91 -5.47 9.56
C ALA A 16 -16.14 -6.08 10.95
N ARG A 17 -15.84 -5.34 12.02
CA ARG A 17 -16.14 -5.79 13.39
C ARG A 17 -17.65 -5.87 13.63
N LYS A 18 -18.41 -4.87 13.17
CA LYS A 18 -19.88 -4.84 13.26
C LYS A 18 -20.53 -5.99 12.48
N ALA A 19 -20.03 -6.28 11.28
CA ALA A 19 -20.43 -7.44 10.48
C ALA A 19 -20.29 -8.77 11.23
N LYS A 20 -19.24 -8.90 12.03
CA LYS A 20 -18.92 -10.13 12.74
C LYS A 20 -19.74 -10.31 14.02
N THR A 21 -20.25 -9.24 14.61
CA THR A 21 -21.01 -9.28 15.86
C THR A 21 -22.51 -9.26 15.65
N VAL A 22 -23.02 -8.31 14.86
CA VAL A 22 -24.45 -8.05 14.68
C VAL A 22 -24.91 -8.21 13.22
N GLY A 23 -23.98 -8.32 12.28
CA GLY A 23 -24.26 -8.25 10.84
C GLY A 23 -24.19 -6.81 10.32
N LEU A 24 -24.06 -6.67 9.01
CA LEU A 24 -24.09 -5.38 8.31
C LEU A 24 -25.47 -5.18 7.70
N THR A 25 -25.97 -3.93 7.74
CA THR A 25 -27.08 -3.55 6.88
C THR A 25 -26.60 -3.35 5.43
N ASP A 26 -27.53 -3.35 4.47
CA ASP A 26 -27.19 -3.15 3.06
C ASP A 26 -26.48 -1.81 2.82
N ASP A 27 -26.91 -0.74 3.50
CA ASP A 27 -26.27 0.58 3.44
C ASP A 27 -24.80 0.54 3.90
N GLU A 28 -24.52 -0.18 5.00
CA GLU A 28 -23.16 -0.32 5.54
C GLU A 28 -22.28 -1.22 4.66
N LEU A 29 -22.90 -2.20 3.99
CA LEU A 29 -22.22 -3.04 3.01
C LEU A 29 -21.77 -2.22 1.80
N GLU A 30 -22.64 -1.32 1.33
CA GLU A 30 -22.35 -0.40 0.22
C GLU A 30 -21.28 0.62 0.61
N GLU A 31 -21.37 1.24 1.80
CA GLU A 31 -20.33 2.13 2.35
C GLU A 31 -18.96 1.42 2.40
N ARG A 32 -18.93 0.19 2.92
CA ARG A 32 -17.69 -0.61 2.98
C ARG A 32 -17.13 -0.89 1.58
N ASN A 33 -17.98 -1.18 0.60
CA ASN A 33 -17.55 -1.46 -0.77
C ASN A 33 -16.98 -0.20 -1.45
N GLU A 34 -17.62 0.95 -1.26
CA GLU A 34 -17.13 2.24 -1.76
C GLU A 34 -15.76 2.58 -1.15
N LEU A 35 -15.64 2.44 0.18
CA LEU A 35 -14.40 2.69 0.90
C LEU A 35 -13.26 1.78 0.42
N ARG A 36 -13.55 0.49 0.19
CA ARG A 36 -12.56 -0.47 -0.36
C ARG A 36 -12.12 -0.08 -1.76
N LYS A 37 -13.05 0.37 -2.61
CA LYS A 37 -12.72 0.80 -3.98
C LYS A 37 -11.78 2.00 -3.97
N ARG A 38 -12.11 3.03 -3.18
CA ARG A 38 -11.28 4.24 -3.02
C ARG A 38 -9.88 3.90 -2.46
N TYR A 39 -9.82 3.00 -1.46
CA TYR A 39 -8.55 2.53 -0.92
C TYR A 39 -7.67 1.84 -1.98
N ILE A 40 -8.25 0.94 -2.78
CA ILE A 40 -7.50 0.22 -3.83
C ILE A 40 -7.01 1.19 -4.91
N GLU A 41 -7.80 2.18 -5.30
CA GLU A 41 -7.39 3.19 -6.28
C GLU A 41 -6.21 4.03 -5.77
N ALA A 42 -6.31 4.55 -4.54
CA ALA A 42 -5.20 5.28 -3.91
C ALA A 42 -3.95 4.41 -3.76
N PHE A 43 -4.12 3.15 -3.33
CA PHE A 43 -3.02 2.20 -3.18
C PHE A 43 -2.36 1.85 -4.51
N LYS A 44 -3.13 1.67 -5.60
CA LYS A 44 -2.58 1.41 -6.95
C LYS A 44 -1.74 2.56 -7.48
N GLY A 45 -2.15 3.80 -7.26
CA GLY A 45 -1.37 4.98 -7.63
C GLY A 45 -0.03 5.02 -6.90
N ASN A 46 -0.06 4.83 -5.57
CA ASN A 46 1.14 4.77 -4.75
C ASN A 46 2.05 3.58 -5.13
N LEU A 47 1.49 2.40 -5.38
CA LEU A 47 2.26 1.21 -5.79
C LEU A 47 2.94 1.43 -7.15
N ARG A 48 2.27 2.05 -8.12
CA ARG A 48 2.91 2.40 -9.40
C ARG A 48 4.09 3.35 -9.19
N SER A 49 3.91 4.40 -8.41
CA SER A 49 4.99 5.35 -8.10
C SER A 49 6.18 4.66 -7.40
N GLN A 50 5.91 3.72 -6.49
CA GLN A 50 6.95 2.89 -5.87
C GLN A 50 7.66 1.98 -6.88
N LEU A 51 6.92 1.34 -7.80
CA LEU A 51 7.50 0.48 -8.84
C LEU A 51 8.32 1.28 -9.85
N GLU A 52 7.90 2.50 -10.22
CA GLU A 52 8.69 3.41 -11.06
C GLU A 52 9.97 3.89 -10.37
N THR A 53 9.99 3.90 -9.04
CA THR A 53 11.18 4.22 -8.24
C THR A 53 12.14 3.03 -8.13
N ILE A 54 11.71 1.80 -8.48
CA ILE A 54 12.61 0.64 -8.58
C ILE A 54 13.50 0.85 -9.81
N LYS A 55 14.59 1.57 -9.58
CA LYS A 55 15.73 1.68 -10.47
C LYS A 55 16.43 0.32 -10.46
N PHE A 56 16.59 -0.30 -11.63
CA PHE A 56 17.56 -1.39 -11.78
C PHE A 56 18.93 -0.79 -11.45
N VAL A 57 19.47 -1.18 -10.29
CA VAL A 57 20.89 -0.98 -9.99
C VAL A 57 21.58 -2.12 -10.72
N ASP A 58 22.00 -1.89 -11.96
CA ASP A 58 23.10 -2.68 -12.50
C ASP A 58 24.28 -2.41 -11.55
N GLU A 59 24.68 -3.44 -10.83
CA GLU A 59 25.90 -3.47 -10.03
C GLU A 59 27.11 -3.39 -10.97
N GLU A 60 27.33 -2.23 -11.60
CA GLU A 60 28.66 -1.84 -12.05
C GLU A 60 29.33 -1.07 -10.92
N GLN A 61 29.78 -1.81 -9.91
CA GLN A 61 30.98 -1.42 -9.16
C GLN A 61 32.10 -2.37 -9.57
N GLU A 62 32.68 -2.08 -10.73
CA GLU A 62 34.10 -2.36 -10.99
C GLU A 62 34.92 -1.51 -10.02
N ASP A 63 35.03 -1.92 -8.76
CA ASP A 63 36.08 -1.42 -7.89
C ASP A 63 37.36 -2.18 -8.22
N SER A 64 38.07 -1.61 -9.20
CA SER A 64 39.47 -1.86 -9.47
C SER A 64 40.33 -1.44 -8.27
N ASP A 65 40.34 -2.22 -7.19
CA ASP A 65 41.28 -2.00 -6.09
C ASP A 65 42.58 -2.77 -6.31
N THR A 66 43.57 -1.98 -6.69
CA THR A 66 44.97 -2.33 -6.91
C THR A 66 45.59 -2.79 -5.60
N ASN A 67 46.05 -4.05 -5.50
CA ASN A 67 46.93 -4.46 -4.41
C ASN A 67 48.33 -4.81 -4.95
N GLN A 68 49.14 -3.77 -5.13
CA GLN A 68 50.59 -3.87 -4.97
C GLN A 68 50.92 -3.54 -3.52
N HIS A 69 51.16 -4.57 -2.68
CA HIS A 69 52.14 -4.54 -1.58
C HIS A 69 52.22 -5.93 -0.93
N LYS A 70 53.27 -6.71 -1.25
CA LYS A 70 54.39 -7.00 -0.34
C LYS A 70 55.43 -7.89 -1.04
#